data_AF-A0A2N1VVY3-F1
#
_entry.id   AF-A0A2N1VVY3-F1
#
_cell.length_a   1.000
_cell.length_b   1.000
_cell.length_c   1.000
_cell.angle_alpha   90.00
_cell.angle_beta   90.00
_cell.angle_gamma   90.00
#
_symmetry.space_group_name_H-M   'P 1'
#
loop_
_entity.id
_entity.type
_entity.pdbx_description
1 polymer ?
#
loop_
_entity_poly.entity_id
_entity_poly.type
_entity_poly.pdbx_seq_one_letter_code
_entity_poly.pdbx_strand_id
1 'polypeptide(L)'
;MKFIFEKLLTDEQRGVTVCVDGVFESKLQVSHWPGSNSPLEIAADTSTEMAFNLLESTNRDNLLQDIQFVSNNHFDSDGVLAAYVLCYPEKALHHKEMFINIATTGDFSEFTNEEALKIDSVISSIDNPEKTIFQGVFCNPDFKTLLQDIYIKTFNLLPSLLDNLDEYEEYWRENFLWYNNSEASFQNQTSVFSNYGDCSLSIIESPFPLHKISKFAHAEYDIVLSVIKNSEGYLYELEYKTHTWFKTSRPQNIQRRSFEPLAEKLNLIENENKGTWKVLGRDPISEWDYRMQFSDKNFNLVPSKIKVYEIEEILFDYFFE
;
A
#
# COMPACT_ATOMS: atom_id res chain seq x y z
N MET A 1 -8.45 -19.03 -16.44
CA MET A 1 -8.20 -17.83 -17.27
C MET A 1 -6.69 -17.67 -17.45
N LYS A 2 -6.22 -16.84 -18.39
CA LYS A 2 -4.78 -16.55 -18.56
C LYS A 2 -4.46 -15.13 -18.11
N PHE A 3 -3.35 -14.94 -17.39
CA PHE A 3 -2.88 -13.59 -17.07
C PHE A 3 -2.20 -12.91 -18.24
N ILE A 4 -2.58 -11.66 -18.51
CA ILE A 4 -1.89 -10.74 -19.43
C ILE A 4 -1.78 -9.38 -18.75
N PHE A 5 -0.57 -8.84 -18.62
CA PHE A 5 -0.37 -7.50 -18.05
C PHE A 5 -1.03 -6.42 -18.93
N GLU A 6 -1.63 -5.39 -18.32
CA GLU A 6 -2.54 -4.43 -18.99
C GLU A 6 -1.95 -3.85 -20.29
N LYS A 7 -0.68 -3.43 -20.25
CA LYS A 7 0.02 -2.82 -21.40
C LYS A 7 0.31 -3.78 -22.56
N LEU A 8 0.01 -5.07 -22.41
CA LEU A 8 0.13 -6.10 -23.45
C LEU A 8 -1.23 -6.50 -24.04
N LEU A 9 -2.35 -6.02 -23.48
CA LEU A 9 -3.67 -6.29 -24.02
C LEU A 9 -3.91 -5.54 -25.33
N THR A 10 -4.54 -6.21 -26.28
CA THR A 10 -5.19 -5.55 -27.43
C THR A 10 -6.58 -5.04 -27.04
N ASP A 11 -7.14 -4.12 -27.82
CA ASP A 11 -8.49 -3.59 -27.59
C ASP A 11 -9.56 -4.69 -27.61
N GLU A 12 -9.42 -5.67 -28.52
CA GLU A 12 -10.31 -6.84 -28.56
C GLU A 12 -10.20 -7.69 -27.28
N GLN A 13 -8.99 -7.87 -26.74
CA GLN A 13 -8.78 -8.63 -25.51
C GLN A 13 -9.40 -7.94 -24.29
N ARG A 14 -9.42 -6.60 -24.24
CA ARG A 14 -10.07 -5.87 -23.13
C ARG A 14 -11.55 -6.26 -22.97
N GLY A 15 -12.24 -6.48 -24.09
CA GLY A 15 -13.64 -6.93 -24.13
C GLY A 15 -13.89 -8.35 -23.58
N VAL A 16 -12.86 -9.11 -23.25
CA VAL A 16 -12.92 -10.45 -22.65
C VAL A 16 -11.98 -10.59 -21.44
N THR A 17 -11.65 -9.47 -20.80
CA THR A 17 -10.71 -9.40 -19.67
C THR A 17 -11.40 -8.97 -18.38
N VAL A 18 -10.98 -9.58 -17.26
CA VAL A 18 -11.18 -9.04 -15.90
C VAL A 18 -9.97 -8.19 -15.53
N CYS A 19 -10.20 -6.93 -15.20
CA CYS A 19 -9.23 -6.08 -14.51
C CYS A 19 -9.31 -6.38 -13.01
N VAL A 20 -8.21 -6.84 -12.43
CA VAL A 20 -8.06 -6.97 -10.97
C VAL A 20 -7.18 -5.83 -10.47
N ASP A 21 -7.49 -5.35 -9.26
CA ASP A 21 -6.62 -4.45 -8.50
C ASP A 21 -6.06 -3.29 -9.33
N GLY A 22 -6.97 -2.50 -9.88
CA GLY A 22 -6.63 -1.39 -10.75
C GLY A 22 -7.87 -0.84 -11.43
N VAL A 23 -7.69 0.15 -12.29
CA VAL A 23 -8.79 0.76 -13.05
C VAL A 23 -8.36 0.99 -14.49
N PHE A 24 -8.94 0.21 -15.39
CA PHE A 24 -8.87 0.43 -16.84
C PHE A 24 -10.05 -0.24 -17.54
N GLU A 25 -10.27 0.13 -18.80
CA GLU A 25 -11.34 -0.43 -19.64
C GLU A 25 -11.16 -1.94 -19.81
N SER A 26 -12.18 -2.68 -19.37
CA SER A 26 -12.24 -4.15 -19.36
C SER A 26 -13.71 -4.61 -19.24
N LYS A 27 -13.99 -5.88 -19.51
CA LYS A 27 -15.36 -6.43 -19.43
C LYS A 27 -15.90 -6.46 -18.00
N LEU A 28 -15.04 -6.75 -17.03
CA LEU A 28 -15.37 -6.77 -15.60
C LEU A 28 -14.19 -6.19 -14.79
N GLN A 29 -14.51 -5.46 -13.73
CA GLN A 29 -13.51 -4.98 -12.77
C GLN A 29 -13.73 -5.67 -11.41
N VAL A 30 -12.62 -6.01 -10.76
CA VAL A 30 -12.54 -6.62 -9.43
C VAL A 30 -11.44 -5.87 -8.68
N SER A 31 -11.81 -4.70 -8.17
CA SER A 31 -10.86 -3.71 -7.68
C SER A 31 -11.51 -2.77 -6.67
N HIS A 32 -10.83 -2.55 -5.55
CA HIS A 32 -11.21 -1.55 -4.55
C HIS A 32 -10.77 -0.12 -4.93
N TRP A 33 -10.09 0.07 -6.08
CA TRP A 33 -9.53 1.36 -6.43
C TRP A 33 -10.64 2.40 -6.70
N PRO A 34 -10.44 3.66 -6.28
CA PRO A 34 -11.34 4.75 -6.65
C PRO A 34 -11.55 4.80 -8.17
N GLY A 35 -12.79 5.02 -8.60
CA GLY A 35 -13.17 4.96 -10.03
C GLY A 35 -13.46 3.55 -10.57
N SER A 36 -13.20 2.49 -9.80
CA SER A 36 -13.62 1.15 -10.21
C SER A 36 -15.16 1.01 -10.26
N ASN A 37 -15.65 0.26 -11.24
CA ASN A 37 -17.05 -0.13 -11.42
C ASN A 37 -17.31 -1.58 -10.99
N SER A 38 -16.53 -2.12 -10.06
CA SER A 38 -16.73 -3.46 -9.51
C SER A 38 -18.17 -3.65 -9.00
N PRO A 39 -18.83 -4.80 -9.29
CA PRO A 39 -20.17 -5.07 -8.79
C PRO A 39 -20.24 -5.03 -7.26
N LEU A 40 -21.29 -4.42 -6.71
CA LEU A 40 -21.50 -4.34 -5.26
C LEU A 40 -21.58 -5.72 -4.60
N GLU A 41 -22.05 -6.74 -5.32
CA GLU A 41 -22.19 -8.10 -4.80
C GLU A 41 -20.86 -8.79 -4.47
N ILE A 42 -19.73 -8.28 -4.99
CA ILE A 42 -18.39 -8.80 -4.70
C ILE A 42 -17.54 -7.84 -3.86
N ALA A 43 -18.11 -6.72 -3.41
CA ALA A 43 -17.38 -5.69 -2.68
C ALA A 43 -16.72 -6.25 -1.41
N ALA A 44 -15.48 -5.84 -1.18
CA ALA A 44 -14.67 -6.20 -0.02
C ALA A 44 -13.60 -5.13 0.21
N ASP A 45 -12.76 -5.29 1.22
CA ASP A 45 -11.71 -4.31 1.49
C ASP A 45 -10.55 -4.44 0.50
N THR A 46 -10.12 -5.66 0.14
CA THR A 46 -9.01 -5.91 -0.81
C THR A 46 -9.50 -6.50 -2.12
N SER A 47 -8.81 -6.23 -3.22
CA SER A 47 -9.11 -6.80 -4.54
C SER A 47 -8.98 -8.34 -4.53
N THR A 48 -8.09 -8.88 -3.70
CA THR A 48 -7.93 -10.32 -3.45
C THR A 48 -9.17 -10.93 -2.81
N GLU A 49 -9.72 -10.30 -1.78
CA GLU A 49 -10.98 -10.75 -1.17
C GLU A 49 -12.14 -10.63 -2.17
N MET A 50 -12.19 -9.54 -2.95
CA MET A 50 -13.18 -9.38 -4.02
C MET A 50 -13.10 -10.49 -5.07
N ALA A 51 -11.89 -10.96 -5.41
CA ALA A 51 -11.69 -12.07 -6.34
C ALA A 51 -12.24 -13.39 -5.77
N PHE A 52 -12.07 -13.66 -4.47
CA PHE A 52 -12.72 -14.80 -3.81
C PHE A 52 -14.25 -14.66 -3.79
N ASN A 53 -14.76 -13.48 -3.46
CA ASN A 53 -16.21 -13.21 -3.48
C ASN A 53 -16.81 -13.41 -4.87
N LEU A 54 -16.07 -13.06 -5.94
CA LEU A 54 -16.46 -13.38 -7.31
C LEU A 54 -16.54 -14.89 -7.57
N LEU A 55 -15.57 -15.67 -7.09
CA LEU A 55 -15.59 -17.14 -7.23
C LEU A 55 -16.71 -17.80 -6.42
N GLU A 56 -17.19 -17.17 -5.35
CA GLU A 56 -18.24 -17.65 -4.46
C GLU A 56 -19.63 -17.09 -4.80
N SER A 57 -19.72 -16.05 -5.62
CA SER A 57 -20.98 -15.42 -6.01
C SER A 57 -21.92 -16.39 -6.70
N THR A 58 -23.21 -16.32 -6.35
CA THR A 58 -24.28 -17.05 -7.06
C THR A 58 -24.45 -16.58 -8.51
N ASN A 59 -23.97 -15.38 -8.85
CA ASN A 59 -24.01 -14.80 -10.20
C ASN A 59 -22.69 -14.99 -10.96
N ARG A 60 -21.74 -15.77 -10.41
CA ARG A 60 -20.39 -15.97 -10.98
C ARG A 60 -20.40 -16.30 -12.47
N ASP A 61 -21.23 -17.26 -12.90
CA ASP A 61 -21.22 -17.75 -14.28
C ASP A 61 -21.62 -16.66 -15.29
N ASN A 62 -22.46 -15.72 -14.86
CA ASN A 62 -22.85 -14.54 -15.65
C ASN A 62 -21.75 -13.47 -15.62
N LEU A 63 -21.20 -13.16 -14.44
CA LEU A 63 -20.11 -12.19 -14.30
C LEU A 63 -18.86 -12.60 -15.09
N LEU A 64 -18.55 -13.89 -15.13
CA LEU A 64 -17.39 -14.45 -15.84
C LEU A 64 -17.71 -14.89 -17.28
N GLN A 65 -18.91 -14.61 -17.78
CA GLN A 65 -19.29 -15.01 -19.13
C GLN A 65 -18.30 -14.45 -20.17
N ASP A 66 -17.81 -15.31 -21.07
CA ASP A 66 -16.80 -15.02 -22.10
C ASP A 66 -15.47 -14.42 -21.61
N ILE A 67 -15.21 -14.39 -20.30
CA ILE A 67 -13.92 -13.94 -19.79
C ILE A 67 -12.85 -14.98 -20.13
N GLN A 68 -11.76 -14.49 -20.71
CA GLN A 68 -10.59 -15.31 -21.08
C GLN A 68 -9.33 -14.91 -20.32
N PHE A 69 -9.20 -13.61 -20.02
CA PHE A 69 -7.99 -13.04 -19.44
C PHE A 69 -8.23 -12.38 -18.08
N VAL A 70 -7.19 -12.38 -17.27
CA VAL A 70 -7.07 -11.62 -16.02
C VAL A 70 -5.92 -10.64 -16.21
N SER A 71 -6.06 -9.41 -15.74
CA SER A 71 -5.07 -8.36 -15.98
C SER A 71 -5.01 -7.37 -14.85
N ASN A 72 -3.81 -6.82 -14.62
CA ASN A 72 -3.54 -5.70 -13.71
C ASN A 72 -2.60 -4.71 -14.44
N ASN A 73 -2.61 -3.45 -14.03
CA ASN A 73 -1.78 -2.33 -14.52
C ASN A 73 -0.59 -1.97 -13.60
N HIS A 74 -0.45 -2.63 -12.44
CA HIS A 74 0.71 -2.48 -11.56
C HIS A 74 1.04 -3.80 -10.85
N PHE A 75 2.05 -3.79 -9.98
CA PHE A 75 2.52 -4.97 -9.24
C PHE A 75 2.60 -4.65 -7.76
N ASP A 76 1.87 -5.41 -6.97
CA ASP A 76 1.97 -5.51 -5.52
C ASP A 76 1.33 -6.83 -5.06
N SER A 77 1.24 -7.03 -3.74
CA SER A 77 0.67 -8.22 -3.15
C SER A 77 -0.82 -8.40 -3.45
N ASP A 78 -1.64 -7.34 -3.39
CA ASP A 78 -3.08 -7.45 -3.63
C ASP A 78 -3.36 -7.81 -5.10
N GLY A 79 -2.66 -7.16 -6.02
CA GLY A 79 -2.78 -7.40 -7.45
C GLY A 79 -2.32 -8.78 -7.90
N VAL A 80 -1.18 -9.24 -7.38
CA VAL A 80 -0.66 -10.59 -7.67
C VAL A 80 -1.61 -11.65 -7.14
N LEU A 81 -2.10 -11.51 -5.90
CA LEU A 81 -2.97 -12.52 -5.29
C LEU A 81 -4.35 -12.52 -5.93
N ALA A 82 -4.97 -11.37 -6.18
CA ALA A 82 -6.24 -11.27 -6.91
C ALA A 82 -6.13 -11.91 -8.31
N ALA A 83 -5.04 -11.67 -9.02
CA ALA A 83 -4.81 -12.27 -10.33
C ALA A 83 -4.61 -13.80 -10.23
N TYR A 84 -3.88 -14.27 -9.22
CA TYR A 84 -3.65 -15.69 -8.97
C TYR A 84 -4.95 -16.43 -8.66
N VAL A 85 -5.82 -15.84 -7.82
CA VAL A 85 -7.14 -16.42 -7.45
C VAL A 85 -7.96 -16.74 -8.69
N LEU A 86 -8.03 -15.83 -9.66
CA LEU A 86 -8.81 -16.05 -10.89
C LEU A 86 -8.09 -16.93 -11.92
N CYS A 87 -6.75 -16.96 -11.92
CA CYS A 87 -5.99 -17.83 -12.81
C CYS A 87 -5.96 -19.30 -12.34
N TYR A 88 -5.91 -19.52 -11.03
CA TYR A 88 -5.73 -20.83 -10.39
C TYR A 88 -6.73 -21.05 -9.22
N PRO A 89 -8.05 -20.99 -9.47
CA PRO A 89 -9.06 -20.97 -8.41
C PRO A 89 -9.00 -22.18 -7.47
N GLU A 90 -8.84 -23.39 -8.01
CA GLU A 90 -8.75 -24.62 -7.20
C GLU A 90 -7.57 -24.58 -6.22
N LYS A 91 -6.43 -24.03 -6.63
CA LYS A 91 -5.25 -23.90 -5.77
C LYS A 91 -5.44 -22.81 -4.73
N ALA A 92 -6.01 -21.68 -5.13
CA ALA A 92 -6.18 -20.52 -4.26
C ALA A 92 -7.20 -20.74 -3.13
N LEU A 93 -8.27 -21.51 -3.37
CA LEU A 93 -9.32 -21.76 -2.38
C LEU A 93 -8.81 -22.38 -1.08
N HIS A 94 -7.74 -23.17 -1.13
CA HIS A 94 -7.12 -23.75 0.06
C HIS A 94 -6.40 -22.73 0.94
N HIS A 95 -6.07 -21.55 0.40
CA HIS A 95 -5.30 -20.50 1.08
C HIS A 95 -6.08 -19.19 1.24
N LYS A 96 -7.43 -19.22 1.13
CA LYS A 96 -8.28 -18.02 1.12
C LYS A 96 -7.94 -17.02 2.22
N GLU A 97 -7.96 -17.45 3.48
CA GLU A 97 -7.69 -16.57 4.61
C GLU A 97 -6.27 -16.01 4.60
N MET A 98 -5.28 -16.83 4.23
CA MET A 98 -3.88 -16.38 4.15
C MET A 98 -3.70 -15.34 3.05
N PHE A 99 -4.34 -15.50 1.89
CA PHE A 99 -4.26 -14.53 0.79
C PHE A 99 -4.89 -13.19 1.16
N ILE A 100 -6.06 -13.22 1.81
CA ILE A 100 -6.69 -12.01 2.33
C ILE A 100 -5.77 -11.33 3.34
N ASN A 101 -5.17 -12.08 4.27
CA ASN A 101 -4.24 -11.54 5.25
C ASN A 101 -3.00 -10.89 4.61
N ILE A 102 -2.41 -11.53 3.59
CA ILE A 102 -1.26 -10.97 2.86
C ILE A 102 -1.66 -9.67 2.14
N ALA A 103 -2.79 -9.67 1.42
CA ALA A 103 -3.28 -8.49 0.70
C ALA A 103 -3.57 -7.32 1.66
N THR A 104 -4.26 -7.58 2.78
CA THR A 104 -4.53 -6.58 3.83
C THR A 104 -3.22 -6.05 4.42
N THR A 105 -2.24 -6.93 4.65
CA THR A 105 -0.95 -6.52 5.19
C THR A 105 -0.14 -5.65 4.24
N GLY A 106 -0.06 -6.01 2.97
CA GLY A 106 0.67 -5.22 1.97
C GLY A 106 0.00 -3.89 1.68
N ASP A 107 -1.27 -3.93 1.29
CA ASP A 107 -1.97 -2.77 0.75
C ASP A 107 -2.31 -1.73 1.82
N PHE A 108 -2.78 -2.18 2.99
CA PHE A 108 -3.14 -1.27 4.08
C PHE A 108 -2.04 -1.01 5.09
N SER A 109 -0.92 -1.72 4.99
CA SER A 109 0.11 -1.71 6.03
C SER A 109 -0.49 -2.07 7.40
N GLU A 110 -1.29 -3.13 7.46
CA GLU A 110 -1.93 -3.62 8.68
C GLU A 110 -1.32 -4.96 9.13
N PHE A 111 -1.08 -5.11 10.42
CA PHE A 111 -0.57 -6.38 10.93
C PHE A 111 -1.74 -7.37 11.03
N THR A 112 -1.72 -8.41 10.20
CA THR A 112 -2.68 -9.51 10.29
C THR A 112 -2.09 -10.67 11.07
N ASN A 113 -0.95 -11.18 10.62
CA ASN A 113 -0.13 -12.17 11.31
C ASN A 113 1.33 -12.12 10.78
N GLU A 114 2.24 -12.83 11.46
CA GLU A 114 3.66 -12.84 11.08
C GLU A 114 3.94 -13.44 9.70
N GLU A 115 3.24 -14.51 9.33
CA GLU A 115 3.44 -15.20 8.05
C GLU A 115 3.05 -14.28 6.89
N ALA A 116 1.91 -13.60 7.00
CA ALA A 116 1.44 -12.63 6.01
C ALA A 116 2.44 -11.49 5.81
N LEU A 117 2.98 -10.91 6.89
CA LEU A 117 4.02 -9.88 6.80
C LEU A 117 5.29 -10.40 6.12
N LYS A 118 5.73 -11.60 6.47
CA LYS A 118 6.92 -12.19 5.85
C LYS A 118 6.70 -12.47 4.36
N ILE A 119 5.56 -13.06 4.00
CA ILE A 119 5.22 -13.34 2.59
C ILE A 119 5.08 -12.05 1.79
N ASP A 120 4.38 -11.05 2.30
CA ASP A 120 4.27 -9.73 1.68
C ASP A 120 5.66 -9.09 1.48
N SER A 121 6.57 -9.22 2.45
CA SER A 121 7.96 -8.75 2.33
C SER A 121 8.69 -9.42 1.17
N VAL A 122 8.44 -10.71 0.93
CA VAL A 122 9.01 -11.41 -0.23
C VAL A 122 8.39 -10.87 -1.52
N ILE A 123 7.05 -10.79 -1.62
CA ILE A 123 6.35 -10.37 -2.84
C ILE A 123 6.72 -8.93 -3.21
N SER A 124 6.62 -7.99 -2.28
CA SER A 124 6.96 -6.57 -2.46
C SER A 124 8.44 -6.30 -2.79
N SER A 125 9.32 -7.29 -2.62
CA SER A 125 10.72 -7.15 -3.03
C SER A 125 10.97 -7.59 -4.49
N ILE A 126 10.00 -8.23 -5.14
CA ILE A 126 10.16 -8.83 -6.47
C ILE A 126 10.34 -7.79 -7.57
N ASP A 127 9.62 -6.67 -7.52
CA ASP A 127 9.70 -5.59 -8.50
C ASP A 127 10.85 -4.59 -8.22
N ASN A 128 11.61 -4.82 -7.15
CA ASN A 128 12.79 -4.06 -6.80
C ASN A 128 14.05 -4.67 -7.44
N PRO A 129 14.75 -3.95 -8.35
CA PRO A 129 15.94 -4.46 -9.03
C PRO A 129 17.10 -4.89 -8.11
N GLU A 130 17.18 -4.32 -6.90
CA GLU A 130 18.25 -4.58 -5.95
C GLU A 130 17.91 -5.71 -4.96
N LYS A 131 16.62 -6.00 -4.76
CA LYS A 131 16.14 -6.96 -3.75
C LYS A 131 15.48 -8.21 -4.33
N THR A 132 15.15 -8.20 -5.62
CA THR A 132 14.40 -9.28 -6.25
C THR A 132 15.07 -10.66 -6.09
N ILE A 133 14.25 -11.67 -5.82
CA ILE A 133 14.66 -13.09 -5.88
C ILE A 133 14.97 -13.54 -7.32
N PHE A 134 14.44 -12.85 -8.33
CA PHE A 134 14.60 -13.24 -9.73
C PHE A 134 15.84 -12.61 -10.36
N GLN A 135 16.98 -13.28 -10.21
CA GLN A 135 18.25 -12.87 -10.81
C GLN A 135 18.10 -12.62 -12.32
N GLY A 136 18.61 -11.46 -12.77
CA GLY A 136 18.64 -11.08 -14.18
C GLY A 136 17.30 -10.71 -14.81
N VAL A 137 16.20 -10.64 -14.03
CA VAL A 137 14.88 -10.29 -14.57
C VAL A 137 14.83 -8.87 -15.15
N PHE A 138 15.69 -7.97 -14.66
CA PHE A 138 15.80 -6.58 -15.10
C PHE A 138 16.82 -6.36 -16.24
N CYS A 139 17.35 -7.41 -16.88
CA CYS A 139 18.40 -7.28 -17.90
C CYS A 139 17.93 -6.68 -19.25
N ASN A 140 16.63 -6.63 -19.54
CA ASN A 140 16.09 -6.02 -20.76
C ASN A 140 14.79 -5.23 -20.46
N PRO A 141 14.82 -3.89 -20.35
CA PRO A 141 13.84 -3.11 -19.59
C PRO A 141 12.60 -2.71 -20.40
N ASP A 142 12.03 -3.61 -21.21
CA ASP A 142 10.65 -3.37 -21.67
C ASP A 142 9.69 -3.57 -20.49
N PHE A 143 9.31 -2.46 -19.86
CA PHE A 143 8.54 -2.43 -18.62
C PHE A 143 7.31 -3.34 -18.62
N LYS A 144 6.55 -3.38 -19.72
CA LYS A 144 5.35 -4.21 -19.82
C LYS A 144 5.67 -5.71 -19.88
N THR A 145 6.74 -6.09 -20.56
CA THR A 145 7.21 -7.49 -20.63
C THR A 145 7.82 -7.91 -19.30
N LEU A 146 8.56 -7.02 -18.65
CA LEU A 146 9.06 -7.21 -17.29
C LEU A 146 7.92 -7.48 -16.30
N LEU A 147 6.87 -6.64 -16.28
CA LEU A 147 5.73 -6.83 -15.37
C LEU A 147 4.98 -8.14 -15.66
N GLN A 148 4.78 -8.47 -16.93
CA GLN A 148 4.25 -9.78 -17.32
C GLN A 148 5.08 -10.94 -16.76
N ASP A 149 6.41 -10.86 -16.90
CA ASP A 149 7.32 -11.93 -16.48
C ASP A 149 7.37 -12.09 -14.96
N ILE A 150 7.41 -10.99 -14.20
CA ILE A 150 7.42 -11.09 -12.72
C ILE A 150 6.09 -11.62 -12.18
N TYR A 151 4.94 -11.30 -12.78
CA TYR A 151 3.66 -11.92 -12.40
C TYR A 151 3.70 -13.44 -12.58
N ILE A 152 4.11 -13.92 -13.76
CA ILE A 152 4.17 -15.36 -14.04
C ILE A 152 5.19 -16.06 -13.14
N LYS A 153 6.35 -15.45 -12.89
CA LYS A 153 7.35 -15.99 -11.97
C LYS A 153 6.82 -16.03 -10.54
N THR A 154 6.11 -15.00 -10.09
CA THR A 154 5.50 -14.96 -8.75
C THR A 154 4.40 -16.00 -8.60
N PHE A 155 3.57 -16.22 -9.61
CA PHE A 155 2.58 -17.31 -9.61
C PHE A 155 3.21 -18.69 -9.43
N ASN A 156 4.37 -18.93 -10.04
CA ASN A 156 5.10 -20.19 -9.88
C ASN A 156 5.78 -20.30 -8.50
N LEU A 157 6.18 -19.16 -7.91
CA LEU A 157 6.80 -19.07 -6.60
C LEU A 157 5.78 -19.28 -5.46
N LEU A 158 4.57 -18.76 -5.60
CA LEU A 158 3.56 -18.67 -4.54
C LEU A 158 3.33 -19.99 -3.76
N PRO A 159 3.13 -21.17 -4.39
CA PRO A 159 2.95 -22.41 -3.64
C PRO A 159 4.12 -22.73 -2.71
N SER A 160 5.35 -22.60 -3.23
CA SER A 160 6.55 -22.85 -2.42
C SER A 160 6.75 -21.81 -1.33
N LEU A 161 6.39 -20.55 -1.61
CA LEU A 161 6.47 -19.46 -0.63
C LEU A 161 5.50 -19.66 0.54
N LEU A 162 4.32 -20.21 0.29
CA LEU A 162 3.33 -20.54 1.32
C LEU A 162 3.76 -21.76 2.15
N ASP A 163 4.31 -22.79 1.50
CA ASP A 163 4.64 -24.05 2.16
C ASP A 163 6.01 -24.05 2.85
N ASN A 164 6.97 -23.24 2.37
CA ASN A 164 8.37 -23.26 2.78
C ASN A 164 8.93 -21.85 3.05
N LEU A 165 8.18 -21.02 3.77
CA LEU A 165 8.51 -19.61 4.03
C LEU A 165 9.93 -19.39 4.61
N ASP A 166 10.42 -20.32 5.44
CA ASP A 166 11.76 -20.25 6.03
C ASP A 166 12.88 -20.30 4.99
N GLU A 167 12.67 -20.93 3.82
CA GLU A 167 13.66 -20.95 2.73
C GLU A 167 13.87 -19.56 2.11
N TYR A 168 12.95 -18.63 2.35
CA TYR A 168 12.97 -17.27 1.82
C TYR A 168 13.40 -16.23 2.88
N GLU A 169 14.00 -16.67 3.99
CA GLU A 169 14.41 -15.81 5.11
C GLU A 169 15.25 -14.60 4.68
N GLU A 170 16.11 -14.75 3.67
CA GLU A 170 16.93 -13.64 3.18
C GLU A 170 16.11 -12.46 2.62
N TYR A 171 14.89 -12.70 2.16
CA TYR A 171 14.01 -11.71 1.56
C TYR A 171 13.07 -11.03 2.56
N TRP A 172 12.73 -11.70 3.68
CA TRP A 172 11.78 -11.15 4.67
C TRP A 172 12.41 -10.75 6.01
N ARG A 173 13.58 -11.28 6.36
CA ARG A 173 14.17 -11.10 7.70
C ARG A 173 14.45 -9.65 8.05
N GLU A 174 15.03 -8.87 7.15
CA GLU A 174 15.34 -7.46 7.41
C GLU A 174 14.07 -6.68 7.76
N ASN A 175 13.01 -6.85 6.95
CA ASN A 175 11.75 -6.16 7.16
C ASN A 175 11.06 -6.59 8.46
N PHE A 176 11.05 -7.90 8.73
CA PHE A 176 10.48 -8.45 9.97
C PHE A 176 11.23 -8.00 11.23
N LEU A 177 12.57 -7.92 11.18
CA LEU A 177 13.37 -7.37 12.29
C LEU A 177 13.10 -5.87 12.50
N TRP A 178 12.90 -5.11 11.43
CA TRP A 178 12.52 -3.70 11.53
C TRP A 178 11.14 -3.52 12.19
N TYR A 179 10.16 -4.35 11.81
CA TYR A 179 8.86 -4.42 12.48
C TYR A 179 9.01 -4.71 13.98
N ASN A 180 9.72 -5.77 14.35
CA ASN A 180 9.92 -6.14 15.76
C ASN A 180 10.63 -5.05 16.57
N ASN A 181 11.64 -4.38 15.99
CA ASN A 181 12.32 -3.28 16.64
C ASN A 181 11.39 -2.07 16.87
N SER A 182 10.45 -1.83 15.95
CA SER A 182 9.44 -0.77 16.08
C SER A 182 8.41 -1.12 17.16
N GLU A 183 7.91 -2.36 17.20
CA GLU A 183 7.00 -2.81 18.27
C GLU A 183 7.66 -2.73 19.66
N ALA A 184 8.93 -3.15 19.76
CA ALA A 184 9.68 -3.09 21.01
C ALA A 184 9.85 -1.63 21.51
N SER A 185 9.91 -0.64 20.61
CA SER A 185 10.07 0.76 20.98
C SER A 185 8.80 1.37 21.59
N PHE A 186 7.62 0.86 21.22
CA PHE A 186 6.37 1.22 21.90
C PHE A 186 6.27 0.54 23.26
N GLN A 187 6.60 -0.75 23.34
CA GLN A 187 6.55 -1.52 24.60
C GLN A 187 7.45 -0.94 25.70
N ASN A 188 8.63 -0.45 25.33
CA ASN A 188 9.58 0.16 26.24
C ASN A 188 9.43 1.69 26.39
N GLN A 189 8.39 2.28 25.78
CA GLN A 189 8.09 3.72 25.82
C GLN A 189 9.20 4.63 25.28
N THR A 190 10.04 4.13 24.37
CA THR A 190 10.99 4.97 23.63
C THR A 190 10.34 5.67 22.44
N SER A 191 9.29 5.07 21.86
CA SER A 191 8.33 5.75 21.01
C SER A 191 7.06 6.07 21.79
N VAL A 192 6.50 7.26 21.59
CA VAL A 192 5.29 7.74 22.28
C VAL A 192 4.30 8.32 21.28
N PHE A 193 3.03 8.36 21.64
CA PHE A 193 1.97 8.91 20.81
C PHE A 193 1.12 9.94 21.56
N SER A 194 0.60 10.90 20.79
CA SER A 194 -0.39 11.90 21.21
C SER A 194 -1.56 11.86 20.22
N ASN A 195 -2.78 11.71 20.74
CA ASN A 195 -3.99 11.50 19.95
C ASN A 195 -4.94 12.69 20.10
N TYR A 196 -5.37 13.23 18.95
CA TYR A 196 -6.22 14.42 18.84
C TYR A 196 -7.49 14.07 18.05
N GLY A 197 -8.50 13.56 18.75
CA GLY A 197 -9.71 13.01 18.14
C GLY A 197 -10.55 14.01 17.35
N ASP A 198 -10.60 15.27 17.80
CA ASP A 198 -11.33 16.33 17.11
C ASP A 198 -10.80 16.59 15.68
N CYS A 199 -9.54 16.23 15.41
CA CYS A 199 -8.88 16.39 14.12
C CYS A 199 -8.55 15.05 13.44
N SER A 200 -8.95 13.91 14.01
CA SER A 200 -8.53 12.58 13.56
C SER A 200 -7.00 12.45 13.36
N LEU A 201 -6.21 13.05 14.26
CA LEU A 201 -4.75 13.15 14.16
C LEU A 201 -4.05 12.35 15.27
N SER A 202 -3.13 11.47 14.89
CA SER A 202 -2.16 10.81 15.77
C SER A 202 -0.77 11.34 15.50
N ILE A 203 -0.04 11.73 16.54
CA ILE A 203 1.36 12.18 16.44
C ILE A 203 2.23 11.15 17.13
N ILE A 204 3.26 10.67 16.44
CA ILE A 204 4.16 9.64 16.92
C ILE A 204 5.58 10.20 16.97
N GLU A 205 6.12 10.34 18.18
CA GLU A 205 7.51 10.70 18.39
C GLU A 205 8.34 9.44 18.61
N SER A 206 9.44 9.31 17.86
CA SER A 206 10.30 8.13 17.91
C SER A 206 11.79 8.48 17.72
N PRO A 207 12.72 7.65 18.22
CA PRO A 207 14.15 7.90 18.07
C PRO A 207 14.71 7.45 16.69
N PHE A 208 13.93 6.73 15.90
CA PHE A 208 14.32 6.18 14.60
C PHE A 208 13.10 5.95 13.69
N PRO A 209 13.28 5.77 12.36
CA PRO A 209 12.17 5.45 11.46
C PRO A 209 11.46 4.15 11.86
N LEU A 210 10.15 4.24 12.12
CA LEU A 210 9.33 3.09 12.48
C LEU A 210 8.83 2.35 11.23
N HIS A 211 8.69 1.04 11.35
CA HIS A 211 8.05 0.21 10.35
C HIS A 211 6.58 0.67 10.18
N LYS A 212 6.13 0.84 8.93
CA LYS A 212 4.81 1.43 8.62
C LYS A 212 3.65 0.69 9.28
N ILE A 213 3.70 -0.65 9.28
CA ILE A 213 2.69 -1.48 9.95
C ILE A 213 2.63 -1.19 11.46
N SER A 214 3.78 -1.13 12.12
CA SER A 214 3.85 -0.85 13.55
C SER A 214 3.27 0.54 13.85
N LYS A 215 3.73 1.54 13.09
CA LYS A 215 3.22 2.90 13.16
C LYS A 215 1.68 2.97 13.04
N PHE A 216 1.10 2.32 12.04
CA PHE A 216 -0.35 2.37 11.81
C PHE A 216 -1.17 1.54 12.79
N ALA A 217 -0.61 0.46 13.33
CA ALA A 217 -1.25 -0.34 14.38
C ALA A 217 -1.41 0.45 15.69
N HIS A 218 -0.44 1.31 16.02
CA HIS A 218 -0.46 2.13 17.25
C HIS A 218 -1.15 3.48 17.06
N ALA A 219 -1.28 4.00 15.84
CA ALA A 219 -2.04 5.22 15.58
C ALA A 219 -3.55 5.00 15.78
N GLU A 220 -4.19 5.79 16.64
CA GLU A 220 -5.64 5.70 16.90
C GLU A 220 -6.48 6.24 15.74
N TYR A 221 -5.95 7.24 15.03
CA TYR A 221 -6.66 7.95 13.97
C TYR A 221 -5.96 7.84 12.61
N ASP A 222 -6.65 8.34 11.58
CA ASP A 222 -6.30 8.15 10.19
C ASP A 222 -5.28 9.13 9.63
N ILE A 223 -5.07 10.28 10.29
CA ILE A 223 -3.96 11.20 9.98
C ILE A 223 -2.83 10.91 10.96
N VAL A 224 -1.63 10.65 10.45
CA VAL A 224 -0.47 10.25 11.26
C VAL A 224 0.71 11.18 10.96
N LEU A 225 1.16 11.92 11.98
CA LEU A 225 2.42 12.67 11.94
C LEU A 225 3.52 11.84 12.61
N SER A 226 4.52 11.42 11.84
CA SER A 226 5.75 10.81 12.35
C SER A 226 6.79 11.88 12.63
N VAL A 227 7.39 11.83 13.82
CA VAL A 227 8.41 12.77 14.28
C VAL A 227 9.64 12.00 14.74
N ILE A 228 10.80 12.34 14.18
CA ILE A 228 12.09 11.81 14.65
C ILE A 228 12.99 12.96 15.07
N LYS A 229 13.41 12.96 16.33
CA LYS A 229 14.32 13.96 16.86
C LYS A 229 15.76 13.67 16.43
N ASN A 230 16.39 14.66 15.80
CA ASN A 230 17.80 14.67 15.43
C ASN A 230 18.53 15.79 16.21
N SER A 231 19.85 15.70 16.36
CA SER A 231 20.68 16.81 16.88
C SER A 231 20.46 18.14 16.15
N GLU A 232 20.08 18.09 14.87
CA GLU A 232 19.86 19.28 14.06
C GLU A 232 18.40 19.77 14.03
N GLY A 233 17.42 19.05 14.59
CA GLY A 233 16.01 19.41 14.47
C GLY A 233 15.11 18.19 14.49
N TYR A 234 14.06 18.20 13.68
CA TYR A 234 13.07 17.13 13.62
C TYR A 234 12.84 16.69 12.18
N LEU A 235 12.79 15.38 11.94
CA LEU A 235 12.31 14.82 10.68
C LEU A 235 10.81 14.60 10.81
N TYR A 236 10.05 15.10 9.83
CA TYR A 236 8.60 15.02 9.83
C TYR A 236 8.08 14.34 8.57
N GLU A 237 7.15 13.41 8.77
CA GLU A 237 6.34 12.80 7.69
C GLU A 237 4.89 12.77 8.16
N LEU A 238 4.00 13.45 7.44
CA LEU A 238 2.55 13.46 7.65
C LEU A 238 1.89 12.58 6.59
N GLU A 239 1.07 11.64 7.01
CA GLU A 239 0.41 10.67 6.12
C GLU A 239 -1.04 10.47 6.51
N TYR A 240 -1.86 10.08 5.54
CA TYR A 240 -3.11 9.39 5.82
C TYR A 240 -2.87 7.87 5.83
N LYS A 241 -3.58 7.13 6.69
CA LYS A 241 -3.62 5.67 6.61
C LYS A 241 -4.10 5.24 5.22
N THR A 242 -3.43 4.25 4.64
CA THR A 242 -3.61 3.90 3.22
C THR A 242 -5.05 3.54 2.89
N HIS A 243 -5.73 2.80 3.76
CA HIS A 243 -7.10 2.34 3.53
C HIS A 243 -8.11 3.46 3.31
N THR A 244 -7.82 4.68 3.76
CA THR A 244 -8.73 5.84 3.60
C THR A 244 -8.81 6.34 2.16
N TRP A 245 -7.94 5.84 1.29
CA TRP A 245 -7.95 6.13 -0.14
C TRP A 245 -8.86 5.19 -0.92
N PHE A 246 -8.99 3.94 -0.49
CA PHE A 246 -9.65 2.88 -1.26
C PHE A 246 -11.17 2.83 -1.00
N LYS A 247 -11.90 2.25 -1.96
CA LYS A 247 -13.31 1.89 -1.79
C LYS A 247 -13.40 0.60 -0.98
N THR A 248 -13.47 0.74 0.32
CA THR A 248 -13.55 -0.39 1.25
C THR A 248 -14.99 -0.68 1.68
N SER A 249 -15.22 -1.87 2.20
CA SER A 249 -16.47 -2.25 2.88
C SER A 249 -16.54 -1.71 4.32
N ARG A 250 -15.39 -1.49 4.96
CA ARG A 250 -15.33 -0.81 6.26
C ARG A 250 -15.74 0.67 6.18
N PRO A 251 -16.38 1.21 7.24
CA PRO A 251 -16.73 2.63 7.31
C PRO A 251 -15.50 3.52 7.19
N GLN A 252 -15.61 4.57 6.38
CA GLN A 252 -14.60 5.61 6.20
C GLN A 252 -15.08 6.86 6.96
N ASN A 253 -14.43 7.18 8.07
CA ASN A 253 -14.85 8.27 8.97
C ASN A 253 -14.05 9.56 8.77
N ILE A 254 -13.26 9.65 7.68
CA ILE A 254 -12.41 10.80 7.39
C ILE A 254 -12.71 11.42 6.03
N GLN A 255 -12.72 12.75 5.99
CA GLN A 255 -12.68 13.51 4.76
C GLN A 255 -11.24 13.95 4.49
N ARG A 256 -10.59 13.32 3.50
CA ARG A 256 -9.23 13.68 3.09
C ARG A 256 -9.19 15.12 2.54
N ARG A 257 -8.20 15.89 2.98
CA ARG A 257 -7.84 17.23 2.51
C ARG A 257 -6.49 17.20 1.82
N SER A 258 -6.32 18.06 0.80
CA SER A 258 -5.01 18.25 0.16
C SER A 258 -3.99 18.78 1.16
N PHE A 259 -2.76 18.31 1.10
CA PHE A 259 -1.68 18.83 1.94
C PHE A 259 -0.98 20.05 1.33
N GLU A 260 -1.32 20.48 0.11
CA GLU A 260 -0.65 21.63 -0.54
C GLU A 260 -0.80 22.93 0.24
N PRO A 261 -2.01 23.36 0.66
CA PRO A 261 -2.16 24.60 1.42
C PRO A 261 -1.42 24.57 2.76
N LEU A 262 -1.33 23.37 3.35
CA LEU A 262 -0.58 23.14 4.58
C LEU A 262 0.93 23.23 4.34
N ALA A 263 1.44 22.63 3.26
CA ALA A 263 2.84 22.74 2.87
C ALA A 263 3.24 24.19 2.58
N GLU A 264 2.39 24.95 1.87
CA GLU A 264 2.58 26.39 1.64
C GLU A 264 2.69 27.16 2.96
N LYS A 265 1.75 26.94 3.90
CA LYS A 265 1.76 27.58 5.22
C LYS A 265 3.04 27.25 6.01
N LEU A 266 3.44 25.98 6.04
CA LEU A 266 4.66 25.54 6.74
C LEU A 266 5.93 26.10 6.10
N ASN A 267 6.00 26.20 4.77
CA ASN A 267 7.12 26.79 4.06
C ASN A 267 7.30 28.30 4.32
N LEU A 268 6.23 29.03 4.67
CA LEU A 268 6.33 30.44 5.06
C LEU A 268 6.92 30.63 6.47
N ILE A 269 6.78 29.60 7.32
CA ILE A 269 7.26 29.61 8.71
C ILE A 269 8.67 29.05 8.79
N GLU A 270 9.02 28.13 7.89
CA GLU A 270 10.36 27.57 7.81
C GLU A 270 11.38 28.65 7.44
N ASN A 271 12.38 28.83 8.30
CA ASN A 271 13.38 29.88 8.15
C ASN A 271 14.74 29.35 7.65
N GLU A 272 14.84 28.07 7.26
CA GLU A 272 16.07 27.43 6.80
C GLU A 272 16.02 26.99 5.32
N ASN A 273 17.12 27.22 4.60
CA ASN A 273 17.27 26.80 3.19
C ASN A 273 17.69 25.33 3.01
N LYS A 274 17.55 24.48 4.04
CA LYS A 274 17.97 23.06 3.96
C LYS A 274 16.96 22.17 3.23
N GLY A 275 15.69 22.55 3.23
CA GLY A 275 14.61 21.79 2.63
C GLY A 275 13.36 22.63 2.45
N THR A 276 12.32 21.99 1.94
CA THR A 276 10.97 22.56 1.88
C THR A 276 9.97 21.47 2.24
N TRP A 277 8.84 21.86 2.80
CA TRP A 277 7.66 21.02 2.94
C TRP A 277 7.14 20.71 1.55
N LYS A 278 7.00 19.42 1.25
CA LYS A 278 6.57 18.92 -0.04
C LYS A 278 5.51 17.87 0.14
N VAL A 279 4.47 17.99 -0.66
CA VAL A 279 3.50 16.93 -0.84
C VAL A 279 4.07 15.90 -1.81
N LEU A 280 3.98 14.62 -1.44
CA LEU A 280 4.50 13.52 -2.23
C LEU A 280 3.41 12.53 -2.61
N GLY A 281 3.55 12.11 -3.86
CA GLY A 281 2.68 11.17 -4.53
C GLY A 281 1.27 11.73 -4.62
N ARG A 282 1.04 12.42 -5.74
CA ARG A 282 -0.28 12.78 -6.18
C ARG A 282 -0.78 11.70 -7.12
N ASP A 283 -1.92 11.08 -6.81
CA ASP A 283 -2.59 10.23 -7.80
C ASP A 283 -3.11 11.12 -8.96
N PRO A 284 -2.73 10.87 -10.22
CA PRO A 284 -3.11 11.74 -11.33
C PRO A 284 -4.58 11.61 -11.73
N ILE A 285 -5.27 10.53 -11.33
CA ILE A 285 -6.69 10.29 -11.66
C ILE A 285 -7.59 10.95 -10.61
N SER A 286 -7.14 10.94 -9.37
CA SER A 286 -7.95 11.30 -8.22
C SER A 286 -7.43 12.51 -7.43
N GLU A 287 -6.32 13.11 -7.90
CA GLU A 287 -5.67 14.32 -7.39
C GLU A 287 -5.31 14.27 -5.88
N TRP A 288 -5.29 13.07 -5.29
CA TRP A 288 -5.05 12.89 -3.86
C TRP A 288 -3.58 12.97 -3.51
N ASP A 289 -3.30 13.56 -2.36
CA ASP A 289 -1.98 13.60 -1.75
C ASP A 289 -1.81 12.40 -0.78
N TYR A 290 -0.78 11.57 -0.96
CA TYR A 290 -0.54 10.42 -0.07
C TYR A 290 0.13 10.84 1.24
N ARG A 291 1.14 11.71 1.14
CA ARG A 291 1.99 12.12 2.26
C ARG A 291 2.58 13.50 2.05
N MET A 292 3.03 14.13 3.12
CA MET A 292 3.78 15.37 3.11
C MET A 292 5.00 15.23 4.02
N GLN A 293 6.14 15.77 3.59
CA GLN A 293 7.36 15.73 4.40
C GLN A 293 8.23 16.95 4.19
N PHE A 294 9.08 17.26 5.18
CA PHE A 294 10.15 18.24 5.01
C PHE A 294 11.39 17.58 4.41
N SER A 295 11.76 17.98 3.20
CA SER A 295 12.80 17.27 2.44
C SER A 295 13.67 18.18 1.57
N ASP A 296 14.86 17.68 1.24
CA ASP A 296 15.77 18.31 0.29
C ASP A 296 15.24 18.23 -1.15
N LYS A 297 16.00 18.78 -2.11
CA LYS A 297 15.67 18.73 -3.55
C LYS A 297 15.57 17.31 -4.13
N ASN A 298 16.16 16.32 -3.49
CA ASN A 298 16.16 14.91 -3.90
C ASN A 298 15.10 14.09 -3.14
N PHE A 299 14.21 14.74 -2.39
CA PHE A 299 13.17 14.11 -1.58
C PHE A 299 13.68 13.29 -0.39
N ASN A 300 14.94 13.50 0.03
CA ASN A 300 15.41 12.93 1.29
C ASN A 300 14.89 13.77 2.46
N LEU A 301 14.39 13.10 3.50
CA LEU A 301 14.03 13.76 4.75
C LEU A 301 15.24 14.54 5.30
N VAL A 302 15.00 15.80 5.67
CA VAL A 302 16.00 16.64 6.33
C VAL A 302 15.41 17.26 7.60
N PRO A 303 16.24 17.66 8.59
CA PRO A 303 15.72 18.24 9.82
C PRO A 303 15.09 19.62 9.60
N SER A 304 13.82 19.78 9.99
CA SER A 304 13.16 21.07 10.18
C SER A 304 13.49 21.63 11.58
N LYS A 305 13.51 22.97 11.71
CA LYS A 305 13.69 23.63 13.01
C LYS A 305 12.39 23.89 13.74
N ILE A 306 11.26 23.82 13.04
CA ILE A 306 9.93 24.02 13.61
C ILE A 306 9.74 22.99 14.73
N LYS A 307 9.37 23.46 15.92
CA LYS A 307 9.16 22.58 17.06
C LYS A 307 7.90 21.77 16.87
N VAL A 308 7.87 20.59 17.48
CA VAL A 308 6.72 19.67 17.38
C VAL A 308 5.43 20.42 17.71
N TYR A 309 5.36 21.06 18.89
CA TYR A 309 4.17 21.82 19.34
C TYR A 309 3.70 22.90 18.35
N GLU A 310 4.60 23.54 17.59
CA GLU A 310 4.22 24.54 16.59
C GLU A 310 3.54 23.88 15.37
N ILE A 311 4.02 22.71 14.95
CA ILE A 311 3.35 21.91 13.92
C ILE A 311 2.02 21.38 14.43
N GLU A 312 1.95 20.90 15.69
CA GLU A 312 0.70 20.41 16.27
C GLU A 312 -0.40 21.48 16.20
N GLU A 313 -0.10 22.72 16.62
CA GLU A 313 -1.04 23.85 16.53
C GLU A 313 -1.48 24.12 15.08
N ILE A 314 -0.54 24.12 14.13
CA ILE A 314 -0.86 24.36 12.72
C ILE A 314 -1.73 23.25 12.13
N LEU A 315 -1.47 21.99 12.47
CA LEU A 315 -2.26 20.84 12.01
C LEU A 315 -3.64 20.84 12.64
N PHE A 316 -3.73 21.18 13.93
CA PHE A 316 -5.00 21.31 14.63
C PHE A 316 -5.89 22.34 13.94
N ASP A 317 -5.39 23.56 13.70
CA ASP A 317 -6.12 24.59 12.95
C ASP A 317 -6.54 24.09 11.56
N TYR A 318 -5.66 23.38 10.86
CA TYR A 318 -5.90 22.95 9.48
C TYR A 318 -6.97 21.86 9.34
N PHE A 319 -7.03 20.90 10.28
CA PHE A 319 -7.97 19.79 10.22
C PHE A 319 -9.25 20.01 11.02
N PHE A 320 -9.25 20.93 11.98
CA PHE A 320 -10.43 21.27 12.77
C PHE A 320 -11.46 22.12 11.99
N GLU A 321 -11.02 23.04 11.12
CA GLU A 321 -11.89 23.93 10.32
C GLU A 321 -12.82 23.21 9.33
#